data_AF-A0A6H1RD76-F1
#
_entry.id   AF-A0A6H1RD76-F1
#
_cell.length_a   1.000
_cell.length_b   1.000
_cell.length_c   1.000
_cell.angle_alpha   90.00
_cell.angle_beta   90.00
_cell.angle_gamma   90.00
#
_symmetry.space_group_name_H-M   'P 1'
#
loop_
_entity.id
_entity.type
_entity.pdbx_description
1 polymer ?
#
loop_
_entity_poly.entity_id
_entity_poly.type
_entity_poly.pdbx_seq_one_letter_code
_entity_poly.pdbx_strand_id
1 'polypeptide(L)'
;MPDTPDPTRVHPSTRPELTNVAFLSTVVTSPLIEIGEYTYYDDPGGAAEFETRNVLYNYGPAKLRIGRFCALATGARFIMPAANHPMIGCSTYPFTMFGGAWTEATLDIAAGLPTKGDTVIGNDVWIGRGATIMPGVHIGDGAIIATGAVVTGDIPAYGVAGGNPAREIHRRFYDADVELLQRIAWWNWPIETITAHVRTIMAGQPKDLAALARREGLLDA
;
A
#
# COMPACT_ATOMS: atom_id res chain seq x y z
N MET A 1 -0.63 31.80 -1.56
CA MET A 1 -0.01 30.49 -1.84
C MET A 1 -0.93 29.75 -2.78
N PRO A 2 -0.45 28.95 -3.74
CA PRO A 2 -1.36 28.10 -4.52
C PRO A 2 -2.16 27.21 -3.56
N ASP A 3 -3.47 27.10 -3.79
CA ASP A 3 -4.35 26.27 -2.96
C ASP A 3 -3.95 24.79 -3.11
N THR A 4 -3.55 24.17 -2.00
CA THR A 4 -3.27 22.73 -1.91
C THR A 4 -4.58 21.97 -1.73
N PRO A 5 -4.77 20.77 -2.32
CA PRO A 5 -5.90 19.91 -2.02
C PRO A 5 -5.97 19.58 -0.51
N ASP A 6 -7.14 19.76 0.10
CA ASP A 6 -7.38 19.38 1.49
C ASP A 6 -7.35 17.84 1.66
N PRO A 7 -6.39 17.27 2.42
CA PRO A 7 -6.29 15.82 2.60
C PRO A 7 -7.41 15.22 3.45
N THR A 8 -8.21 16.06 4.12
CA THR A 8 -9.35 15.64 4.94
C THR A 8 -10.65 15.50 4.13
N ARG A 9 -10.64 15.94 2.87
CA ARG A 9 -11.80 15.82 1.98
C ARG A 9 -11.95 14.38 1.49
N VAL A 10 -13.11 13.78 1.75
CA VAL A 10 -13.44 12.41 1.31
C VAL A 10 -13.25 12.25 -0.20
N HIS A 11 -13.91 13.08 -1.01
CA HIS A 11 -13.84 13.03 -2.48
C HIS A 11 -13.06 14.24 -3.02
N PRO A 12 -11.74 14.11 -3.27
CA PRO A 12 -10.87 15.25 -3.55
C PRO A 12 -10.91 15.73 -5.01
N SER A 13 -11.51 14.95 -5.92
CA SER A 13 -11.60 15.31 -7.33
C SER A 13 -12.30 16.67 -7.53
N THR A 14 -11.68 17.53 -8.34
CA THR A 14 -12.27 18.79 -8.80
C THR A 14 -13.23 18.60 -9.99
N ARG A 15 -13.30 17.38 -10.53
CA ARG A 15 -14.20 16.98 -11.61
C ARG A 15 -15.51 16.46 -11.01
N PRO A 16 -16.65 17.16 -11.15
CA PRO A 16 -17.92 16.81 -10.49
C PRO A 16 -18.45 15.42 -10.84
N GLU A 17 -18.10 14.90 -12.01
CA GLU A 17 -18.49 13.58 -12.50
C GLU A 17 -17.67 12.43 -11.90
N LEU A 18 -16.53 12.73 -11.26
CA LEU A 18 -15.65 11.74 -10.65
C LEU A 18 -15.92 11.66 -9.14
N THR A 19 -17.02 11.01 -8.79
CA THR A 19 -17.39 10.70 -7.39
C THR A 19 -16.72 9.42 -6.86
N ASN A 20 -15.97 8.73 -7.71
CA ASN A 20 -15.48 7.38 -7.45
C ASN A 20 -14.14 7.35 -6.70
N VAL A 21 -13.50 8.50 -6.55
CA VAL A 21 -12.20 8.63 -5.88
C VAL A 21 -12.41 9.06 -4.44
N ALA A 22 -11.83 8.33 -3.49
CA ALA A 22 -11.80 8.73 -2.09
C ALA A 22 -10.38 8.73 -1.53
N PHE A 23 -10.04 9.74 -0.71
CA PHE A 23 -8.84 9.67 0.13
C PHE A 23 -9.07 8.66 1.25
N LEU A 24 -8.22 7.64 1.30
CA LEU A 24 -8.42 6.49 2.17
C LEU A 24 -8.29 6.83 3.66
N SER A 25 -7.42 7.79 4.01
CA SER A 25 -7.25 8.29 5.38
C SER A 25 -8.53 8.89 5.98
N THR A 26 -9.51 9.25 5.16
CA THR A 26 -10.78 9.86 5.61
C THR A 26 -11.91 8.85 5.80
N VAL A 27 -11.79 7.66 5.21
CA VAL A 27 -12.87 6.64 5.18
C VAL A 27 -12.50 5.36 5.93
N VAL A 28 -11.20 5.09 6.11
CA VAL A 28 -10.71 3.97 6.90
C VAL A 28 -10.70 4.34 8.38
N THR A 29 -11.27 3.48 9.22
CA THR A 29 -11.42 3.73 10.67
C THR A 29 -10.81 2.65 11.54
N SER A 30 -10.54 1.46 11.00
CA SER A 30 -9.93 0.37 11.75
C SER A 30 -8.55 0.75 12.31
N PRO A 31 -8.25 0.45 13.58
CA PRO A 31 -6.92 0.65 14.17
C PRO A 31 -5.87 -0.34 13.64
N LEU A 32 -6.28 -1.33 12.84
CA LEU A 32 -5.39 -2.30 12.19
C LEU A 32 -4.93 -1.83 10.80
N ILE A 33 -5.41 -0.66 10.34
CA ILE A 33 -5.05 -0.10 9.04
C ILE A 33 -4.51 1.32 9.24
N GLU A 34 -3.30 1.55 8.76
CA GLU A 34 -2.64 2.85 8.80
C GLU A 34 -2.47 3.34 7.35
N ILE A 35 -3.02 4.53 7.04
CA ILE A 35 -3.01 5.10 5.70
C ILE A 35 -2.38 6.50 5.73
N GLY A 36 -1.36 6.71 4.90
CA GLY A 36 -0.77 8.03 4.68
C GLY A 36 -1.68 8.97 3.90
N GLU A 37 -1.57 10.26 4.18
CA GLU A 37 -2.32 11.31 3.48
C GLU A 37 -2.12 11.26 1.96
N TYR A 38 -3.11 11.77 1.23
CA TYR A 38 -3.17 11.82 -0.24
C TYR A 38 -3.21 10.47 -0.96
N THR A 39 -3.12 9.36 -0.23
CA THR A 39 -3.38 8.04 -0.79
C THR A 39 -4.86 7.87 -1.08
N TYR A 40 -5.17 7.52 -2.32
CA TYR A 40 -6.55 7.41 -2.79
C TYR A 40 -6.87 6.02 -3.31
N TYR A 41 -8.16 5.71 -3.29
CA TYR A 41 -8.76 4.56 -3.96
C TYR A 41 -9.82 5.04 -4.94
N ASP A 42 -9.76 4.54 -6.18
CA ASP A 42 -10.73 4.80 -7.23
C ASP A 42 -11.62 3.59 -7.43
N ASP A 43 -12.90 3.67 -7.03
CA ASP A 43 -13.89 2.61 -7.17
C ASP A 43 -15.29 3.17 -7.45
N PRO A 44 -15.82 2.94 -8.68
CA PRO A 44 -17.21 3.28 -9.02
C PRO A 44 -18.24 2.59 -8.14
N GLY A 45 -17.89 1.45 -7.54
CA GLY A 45 -18.76 0.66 -6.69
C GLY A 45 -18.74 1.06 -5.22
N GLY A 46 -18.03 2.12 -4.81
CA GLY A 46 -18.03 2.65 -3.45
C GLY A 46 -16.65 2.66 -2.78
N ALA A 47 -15.83 3.67 -3.11
CA ALA A 47 -14.48 3.81 -2.52
C ALA A 47 -14.46 4.00 -0.99
N ALA A 48 -15.55 4.45 -0.39
CA ALA A 48 -15.68 4.58 1.06
C ALA A 48 -15.71 3.22 1.80
N GLU A 49 -16.04 2.13 1.09
CA GLU A 49 -16.12 0.77 1.65
C GLU A 49 -14.79 0.00 1.52
N PHE A 50 -13.67 0.69 1.25
CA PHE A 50 -12.37 0.07 1.05
C PHE A 50 -11.99 -0.91 2.17
N GLU A 51 -12.21 -0.52 3.43
CA GLU A 51 -11.86 -1.34 4.59
C GLU A 51 -12.51 -2.73 4.55
N THR A 52 -13.80 -2.82 4.20
CA THR A 52 -14.55 -4.07 4.23
C THR A 52 -14.46 -4.86 2.92
N ARG A 53 -14.27 -4.17 1.79
CA ARG A 53 -14.28 -4.79 0.45
C ARG A 53 -12.89 -5.14 -0.08
N ASN A 54 -11.85 -4.47 0.40
CA ASN A 54 -10.51 -4.57 -0.15
C ASN A 54 -9.51 -5.14 0.87
N VAL A 55 -9.75 -4.99 2.18
CA VAL A 55 -8.87 -5.55 3.23
C VAL A 55 -9.53 -6.78 3.84
N LEU A 56 -9.10 -7.97 3.40
CA LEU A 56 -9.75 -9.23 3.71
C LEU A 56 -9.03 -9.97 4.84
N TYR A 57 -9.81 -10.60 5.72
CA TYR A 57 -9.30 -11.35 6.88
C TYR A 57 -8.52 -10.50 7.90
N ASN A 58 -8.89 -9.23 8.03
CA ASN A 58 -8.19 -8.24 8.86
C ASN A 58 -8.51 -8.37 10.36
N TYR A 59 -8.04 -9.46 10.96
CA TYR A 59 -8.15 -9.70 12.40
C TYR A 59 -6.84 -10.29 12.95
N GLY A 60 -6.61 -10.11 14.24
CA GLY A 60 -5.35 -10.46 14.90
C GLY A 60 -4.38 -9.28 14.99
N PRO A 61 -3.09 -9.53 15.30
CA PRO A 61 -2.16 -8.47 15.65
C PRO A 61 -1.53 -7.75 14.44
N ALA A 62 -1.63 -8.34 13.25
CA ALA A 62 -1.00 -7.80 12.06
C ALA A 62 -1.76 -6.58 11.51
N LYS A 63 -1.01 -5.60 11.02
CA LYS A 63 -1.53 -4.37 10.43
C LYS A 63 -1.32 -4.32 8.92
N LEU A 64 -2.20 -3.61 8.24
CA LEU A 64 -1.96 -3.09 6.89
C LEU A 64 -1.45 -1.66 7.02
N ARG A 65 -0.28 -1.36 6.46
CA ARG A 65 0.24 0.00 6.38
C ARG A 65 0.40 0.42 4.92
N ILE A 66 -0.13 1.58 4.57
CA ILE A 66 0.02 2.17 3.24
C ILE A 66 0.56 3.59 3.41
N GLY A 67 1.66 3.89 2.72
CA GLY A 67 2.28 5.21 2.76
C GLY A 67 1.42 6.31 2.13
N ARG A 68 2.05 7.47 1.92
CA ARG A 68 1.44 8.67 1.34
C ARG A 68 1.46 8.62 -0.19
N PHE A 69 0.56 9.37 -0.82
CA PHE A 69 0.54 9.58 -2.27
C PHE A 69 0.43 8.28 -3.11
N CYS A 70 -0.18 7.23 -2.58
CA CYS A 70 -0.41 6.01 -3.34
C CYS A 70 -1.70 6.09 -4.18
N ALA A 71 -1.69 5.41 -5.32
CA ALA A 71 -2.81 5.31 -6.23
C ALA A 71 -3.32 3.87 -6.30
N LEU A 72 -4.48 3.60 -5.73
CA LEU A 72 -5.09 2.26 -5.72
C LEU A 72 -6.28 2.23 -6.68
N ALA A 73 -6.20 1.36 -7.68
CA ALA A 73 -7.29 1.18 -8.64
C ALA A 73 -8.32 0.15 -8.15
N THR A 74 -9.53 0.27 -8.69
CA THR A 74 -10.70 -0.56 -8.34
C THR A 74 -10.37 -2.04 -8.21
N GLY A 75 -10.83 -2.65 -7.12
CA GLY A 75 -10.68 -4.08 -6.87
C GLY A 75 -9.28 -4.53 -6.44
N ALA A 76 -8.36 -3.62 -6.16
CA ALA A 76 -7.12 -3.95 -5.45
C ALA A 76 -7.45 -4.61 -4.09
N ARG A 77 -6.84 -5.74 -3.74
CA ARG A 77 -7.14 -6.48 -2.51
C ARG A 77 -5.89 -6.72 -1.69
N PHE A 78 -6.07 -6.75 -0.38
CA PHE A 78 -5.06 -7.08 0.61
C PHE A 78 -5.56 -8.28 1.40
N ILE A 79 -4.88 -9.41 1.28
CA ILE A 79 -5.17 -10.60 2.08
C ILE A 79 -4.32 -10.51 3.34
N MET A 80 -4.97 -10.45 4.49
CA MET A 80 -4.28 -10.34 5.78
C MET A 80 -3.94 -11.74 6.35
N PRO A 81 -2.97 -11.85 7.28
CA PRO A 81 -2.41 -13.15 7.70
C PRO A 81 -3.42 -14.17 8.24
N ALA A 82 -4.54 -13.70 8.78
CA ALA A 82 -5.54 -14.57 9.37
C ALA A 82 -6.37 -15.38 8.34
N ALA A 83 -6.10 -15.18 7.05
CA ALA A 83 -6.54 -16.05 5.96
C ALA A 83 -5.77 -17.38 5.92
N ASN A 84 -4.59 -17.46 6.54
CA ASN A 84 -3.76 -18.66 6.49
C ASN A 84 -4.26 -19.74 7.45
N HIS A 85 -4.26 -20.98 6.97
CA HIS A 85 -4.61 -22.16 7.75
C HIS A 85 -3.36 -22.89 8.26
N PRO A 86 -3.47 -23.71 9.31
CA PRO A 86 -2.40 -24.62 9.71
C PRO A 86 -1.98 -25.51 8.53
N MET A 87 -0.68 -25.61 8.27
CA MET A 87 -0.10 -26.48 7.22
C MET A 87 0.98 -27.42 7.76
N ILE A 88 1.15 -27.50 9.08
CA ILE A 88 2.20 -28.29 9.73
C ILE A 88 1.91 -29.81 9.71
N GLY A 89 0.67 -30.21 9.50
CA GLY A 89 0.21 -31.60 9.58
C GLY A 89 -0.57 -32.04 8.35
N CYS A 90 -1.31 -33.14 8.48
CA CYS A 90 -2.04 -33.77 7.36
C CYS A 90 -3.35 -33.06 6.98
N SER A 91 -3.80 -32.06 7.75
CA SER A 91 -5.05 -31.35 7.52
C SER A 91 -4.86 -29.85 7.66
N THR A 92 -5.52 -29.09 6.78
CA THR A 92 -5.65 -27.63 6.87
C THR A 92 -6.97 -27.21 7.51
N TYR A 93 -7.81 -28.15 7.94
CA TYR A 93 -9.09 -27.82 8.56
C TYR A 93 -8.88 -27.16 9.93
N PRO A 94 -9.45 -25.96 10.19
CA PRO A 94 -9.18 -25.21 11.40
C PRO A 94 -10.09 -25.66 12.55
N PHE A 95 -9.89 -26.90 13.03
CA PHE A 95 -10.70 -27.51 14.11
C PHE A 95 -10.86 -26.57 15.31
N THR A 96 -9.82 -25.80 15.64
CA THR A 96 -9.80 -24.85 16.75
C THR A 96 -10.92 -23.81 16.70
N MET A 97 -11.44 -23.46 15.52
CA MET A 97 -12.45 -22.40 15.37
C MET A 97 -13.88 -22.82 15.74
N PHE A 98 -14.17 -24.11 15.88
CA PHE A 98 -15.56 -24.61 15.98
C PHE A 98 -16.01 -24.98 17.41
N GLY A 99 -15.17 -24.76 18.42
CA GLY A 99 -15.55 -24.93 19.83
C GLY A 99 -15.42 -26.35 20.38
N GLY A 100 -15.76 -26.50 21.66
CA GLY A 100 -15.79 -27.77 22.38
C GLY A 100 -14.44 -28.48 22.44
N ALA A 101 -14.49 -29.82 22.47
CA ALA A 101 -13.29 -30.67 22.55
C ALA A 101 -12.29 -30.43 21.40
N TRP A 102 -12.75 -29.95 20.24
CA TRP A 102 -11.88 -29.62 19.12
C TRP A 102 -11.01 -28.41 19.41
N THR A 103 -11.56 -27.35 19.98
CA THR A 103 -10.77 -26.18 20.42
C THR A 103 -9.79 -26.57 21.50
N GLU A 104 -10.25 -27.26 22.55
CA GLU A 104 -9.39 -27.67 23.67
C GLU A 104 -8.21 -28.53 23.21
N ALA A 105 -8.44 -29.46 22.27
CA ALA A 105 -7.40 -30.36 21.77
C ALA A 105 -6.43 -29.75 20.75
N THR A 106 -6.68 -28.53 20.26
CA THR A 106 -5.88 -27.93 19.16
C THR A 106 -5.44 -26.48 19.41
N LEU A 107 -5.77 -25.90 20.57
CA LEU A 107 -5.48 -24.50 20.88
C LEU A 107 -3.97 -24.21 20.92
N ASP A 108 -3.18 -25.12 21.45
CA ASP A 108 -1.72 -25.03 21.50
C ASP A 108 -1.10 -24.97 20.10
N ILE A 109 -1.61 -25.79 19.17
CA ILE A 109 -1.21 -25.78 17.76
C ILE A 109 -1.53 -24.43 17.14
N ALA A 110 -2.77 -23.94 17.29
CA ALA A 110 -3.19 -22.68 16.71
C ALA A 110 -2.39 -21.48 17.26
N ALA A 111 -2.14 -21.47 18.57
CA ALA A 111 -1.35 -20.42 19.23
C ALA A 111 0.13 -20.43 18.82
N GLY A 112 0.66 -21.58 18.39
CA GLY A 112 2.05 -21.73 17.94
C GLY A 112 2.29 -21.42 16.47
N LEU A 113 1.26 -21.10 15.68
CA LEU A 113 1.44 -20.86 14.24
C LEU A 113 2.18 -19.55 13.97
N PRO A 114 3.20 -19.55 13.08
CA PRO A 114 3.88 -18.33 12.70
C PRO A 114 2.94 -17.42 11.90
N THR A 115 2.93 -16.14 12.27
CA THR A 115 2.29 -15.11 11.45
C THR A 115 3.21 -14.64 10.33
N LYS A 116 2.62 -14.19 9.21
CA LYS A 116 3.35 -13.51 8.13
C LYS A 116 3.71 -12.05 8.48
N GLY A 117 3.18 -11.53 9.59
CA GLY A 117 3.42 -10.16 10.02
C GLY A 117 2.60 -9.15 9.23
N ASP A 118 3.05 -7.90 9.29
CA ASP A 118 2.33 -6.77 8.69
C ASP A 118 2.50 -6.75 7.17
N THR A 119 1.48 -6.28 6.46
CA THR A 119 1.59 -5.96 5.03
C THR A 119 1.91 -4.48 4.92
N VAL A 120 3.00 -4.14 4.23
CA VAL A 120 3.53 -2.77 4.19
C VAL A 120 3.66 -2.30 2.76
N ILE A 121 2.98 -1.22 2.42
CA ILE A 121 3.07 -0.52 1.15
C ILE A 121 3.74 0.83 1.43
N GLY A 122 4.81 1.13 0.69
CA GLY A 122 5.52 2.39 0.77
C GLY A 122 4.70 3.58 0.26
N ASN A 123 5.40 4.64 -0.11
CA ASN A 123 4.86 5.89 -0.63
C ASN A 123 4.94 5.90 -2.16
N ASP A 124 4.14 6.74 -2.84
CA ASP A 124 4.16 6.84 -4.32
C ASP A 124 3.94 5.48 -5.03
N VAL A 125 3.24 4.53 -4.40
CA VAL A 125 2.99 3.22 -4.99
C VAL A 125 1.74 3.27 -5.87
N TRP A 126 1.86 2.73 -7.08
CA TRP A 126 0.72 2.54 -7.98
C TRP A 126 0.28 1.08 -8.00
N ILE A 127 -0.94 0.81 -7.54
CA ILE A 127 -1.55 -0.52 -7.54
C ILE A 127 -2.63 -0.60 -8.61
N GLY A 128 -2.37 -1.41 -9.63
CA GLY A 128 -3.26 -1.63 -10.76
C GLY A 128 -4.55 -2.34 -10.40
N ARG A 129 -5.54 -2.22 -11.30
CA ARG A 129 -6.90 -2.73 -11.09
C ARG A 129 -6.88 -4.22 -10.78
N GLY A 130 -7.60 -4.65 -9.76
CA GLY A 130 -7.73 -6.07 -9.43
C GLY A 130 -6.46 -6.76 -8.93
N ALA A 131 -5.38 -6.03 -8.64
CA ALA A 131 -4.18 -6.63 -8.04
C ALA A 131 -4.50 -7.18 -6.64
N THR A 132 -3.87 -8.29 -6.25
CA THR A 132 -4.03 -8.92 -4.93
C THR A 132 -2.67 -9.00 -4.24
N ILE A 133 -2.57 -8.41 -3.06
CA ILE A 133 -1.38 -8.41 -2.22
C ILE A 133 -1.55 -9.48 -1.14
N MET A 134 -0.63 -10.45 -1.10
CA MET A 134 -0.68 -11.55 -0.14
C MET A 134 -0.13 -11.15 1.24
N PRO A 135 -0.42 -11.94 2.30
CA PRO A 135 -0.05 -11.55 3.66
C PRO A 135 1.45 -11.38 3.87
N GLY A 136 1.83 -10.31 4.59
CA GLY A 136 3.21 -10.06 5.02
C GLY A 136 4.13 -9.51 3.93
N VAL A 137 3.57 -9.14 2.77
CA VAL A 137 4.35 -8.57 1.66
C VAL A 137 4.72 -7.12 1.95
N HIS A 138 5.97 -6.77 1.64
CA HIS A 138 6.47 -5.40 1.62
C HIS A 138 6.66 -4.88 0.19
N ILE A 139 6.03 -3.75 -0.14
CA ILE A 139 6.16 -3.08 -1.44
C ILE A 139 6.86 -1.74 -1.23
N GLY A 140 8.06 -1.57 -1.78
CA GLY A 140 8.87 -0.36 -1.61
C GLY A 140 8.30 0.87 -2.31
N ASP A 141 8.79 2.06 -1.93
CA ASP A 141 8.27 3.33 -2.46
C ASP A 141 8.45 3.44 -3.97
N GLY A 142 7.50 4.09 -4.65
CA GLY A 142 7.54 4.29 -6.09
C GLY A 142 7.32 3.00 -6.91
N ALA A 143 7.01 1.86 -6.28
CA ALA A 143 6.76 0.63 -6.99
C ALA A 143 5.45 0.69 -7.81
N ILE A 144 5.39 -0.10 -8.88
CA ILE A 144 4.21 -0.24 -9.74
C ILE A 144 3.79 -1.71 -9.77
N ILE A 145 2.55 -1.97 -9.38
CA ILE A 145 1.94 -3.30 -9.42
C ILE A 145 0.95 -3.33 -10.58
N ALA A 146 1.20 -4.19 -11.56
CA ALA A 146 0.36 -4.30 -12.74
C ALA A 146 -1.06 -4.81 -12.40
N THR A 147 -2.01 -4.45 -13.26
CA THR A 147 -3.39 -4.93 -13.23
C THR A 147 -3.45 -6.46 -13.12
N GLY A 148 -4.27 -6.96 -12.19
CA GLY A 148 -4.50 -8.39 -11.97
C GLY A 148 -3.32 -9.17 -11.38
N ALA A 149 -2.25 -8.50 -10.97
CA ALA A 149 -1.09 -9.18 -10.38
C ALA A 149 -1.44 -9.82 -9.02
N VAL A 150 -0.84 -10.98 -8.71
CA VAL A 150 -0.91 -11.61 -7.37
C VAL A 150 0.46 -11.56 -6.73
N VAL A 151 0.66 -10.58 -5.86
CA VAL A 151 1.95 -10.29 -5.23
C VAL A 151 2.14 -11.23 -4.05
N THR A 152 3.05 -12.19 -4.21
CA THR A 152 3.32 -13.29 -3.26
C THR A 152 4.62 -13.11 -2.47
N GLY A 153 5.36 -12.04 -2.75
CA GLY A 153 6.62 -11.69 -2.11
C GLY A 153 6.95 -10.23 -2.35
N ASP A 154 7.99 -9.75 -1.67
CA ASP A 154 8.35 -8.33 -1.62
C ASP A 154 8.72 -7.76 -2.99
N ILE A 155 8.37 -6.49 -3.20
CA ILE A 155 8.68 -5.72 -4.40
C ILE A 155 9.62 -4.58 -4.02
N PRO A 156 10.79 -4.45 -4.67
CA PRO A 156 11.74 -3.39 -4.34
C PRO A 156 11.19 -2.00 -4.68
N ALA A 157 11.73 -0.97 -4.02
CA ALA A 157 11.45 0.42 -4.35
C ALA A 157 11.68 0.69 -5.85
N TYR A 158 10.76 1.43 -6.47
CA TYR A 158 10.75 1.73 -7.91
C TYR A 158 10.75 0.50 -8.83
N GLY A 159 10.46 -0.69 -8.32
CA GLY A 159 10.25 -1.91 -9.09
C GLY A 159 8.89 -1.92 -9.77
N VAL A 160 8.81 -2.49 -10.97
CA VAL A 160 7.56 -2.75 -11.69
C VAL A 160 7.32 -4.25 -11.68
N ALA A 161 6.20 -4.70 -11.12
CA ALA A 161 5.89 -6.13 -10.99
C ALA A 161 4.51 -6.48 -11.56
N GLY A 162 4.37 -7.69 -12.08
CA GLY A 162 3.11 -8.19 -12.62
C GLY A 162 3.06 -9.70 -12.78
N GLY A 163 1.86 -10.24 -13.01
CA GLY A 163 1.60 -11.67 -13.19
C GLY A 163 1.03 -12.36 -11.94
N ASN A 164 0.72 -13.65 -12.09
CA ASN A 164 0.29 -14.53 -11.01
C ASN A 164 1.07 -15.85 -11.10
N PRO A 165 2.09 -16.07 -10.23
CA PRO A 165 2.54 -15.13 -9.20
C PRO A 165 3.27 -13.93 -9.79
N ALA A 166 3.19 -12.77 -9.13
CA ALA A 166 3.84 -11.55 -9.60
C ALA A 166 5.36 -11.69 -9.56
N ARG A 167 6.02 -11.15 -10.60
CA ARG A 167 7.48 -11.08 -10.73
C ARG A 167 7.87 -9.68 -11.16
N GLU A 168 9.07 -9.25 -10.76
CA GLU A 168 9.67 -8.02 -11.27
C GLU A 168 9.80 -8.13 -12.79
N ILE A 169 9.24 -7.15 -13.51
CA ILE A 169 9.29 -7.02 -14.96
C ILE A 169 10.51 -6.17 -15.33
N HIS A 170 10.65 -5.02 -14.66
CA HIS A 170 11.79 -4.09 -14.80
C HIS A 170 11.78 -3.07 -13.65
N ARG A 171 12.84 -2.26 -13.57
CA ARG A 171 12.92 -1.11 -12.65
C ARG A 171 12.63 0.19 -13.39
N ARG A 172 11.99 1.15 -12.71
CA ARG A 172 11.74 2.50 -13.25
C ARG A 172 13.05 3.27 -13.48
N PHE A 173 14.06 3.03 -12.62
CA PHE A 173 15.35 3.74 -12.61
C PHE A 173 16.50 2.79 -12.29
N TYR A 174 17.74 3.25 -12.52
CA TYR A 174 18.94 2.54 -12.08
C TYR A 174 19.14 2.64 -10.56
N ASP A 175 19.90 1.71 -9.98
CA ASP A 175 20.05 1.59 -8.52
C ASP A 175 20.55 2.87 -7.85
N ALA A 176 21.52 3.57 -8.45
CA ALA A 176 22.02 4.84 -7.91
C ALA A 176 20.94 5.95 -7.86
N ASP A 177 20.04 5.97 -8.85
CA ASP A 177 18.91 6.90 -8.88
C ASP A 177 17.83 6.49 -7.87
N VAL A 178 17.58 5.20 -7.70
CA VAL A 178 16.66 4.68 -6.67
C VAL A 178 17.16 5.06 -5.28
N GLU A 179 18.44 4.83 -4.97
CA GLU A 179 19.04 5.24 -3.69
C GLU A 179 18.93 6.75 -3.47
N LEU A 180 19.18 7.55 -4.51
CA LEU A 180 19.05 9.00 -4.45
C LEU A 180 17.60 9.42 -4.15
N LEU A 181 16.62 8.84 -4.85
CA LEU A 181 15.20 9.11 -4.64
C LEU A 181 14.74 8.71 -3.23
N GLN A 182 15.25 7.59 -2.71
CA GLN A 182 14.99 7.14 -1.35
C GLN A 182 15.55 8.11 -0.30
N ARG A 183 16.72 8.72 -0.54
CA ARG A 183 17.24 9.80 0.33
C ARG A 183 16.44 11.10 0.21
N ILE A 184 15.99 11.44 -0.99
CA ILE A 184 15.17 12.64 -1.25
C ILE A 184 13.83 12.53 -0.52
N ALA A 185 13.19 11.36 -0.57
CA ALA A 185 11.92 11.04 0.11
C ALA A 185 10.88 12.17 0.00
N TRP A 186 10.57 12.62 -1.22
CA TRP A 186 9.77 13.82 -1.47
C TRP A 186 8.39 13.79 -0.81
N TRP A 187 7.84 12.60 -0.60
CA TRP A 187 6.58 12.35 0.12
C TRP A 187 6.59 12.82 1.58
N ASN A 188 7.76 13.07 2.16
CA ASN A 188 7.92 13.59 3.53
C ASN A 188 8.11 15.11 3.59
N TRP A 189 8.19 15.80 2.45
CA TRP A 189 8.41 17.24 2.42
C TRP A 189 7.20 18.02 2.97
N PRO A 190 7.38 19.27 3.44
CA PRO A 190 6.27 20.17 3.73
C PRO A 190 5.33 20.27 2.52
N ILE A 191 4.03 20.25 2.76
CA ILE A 191 3.06 20.18 1.66
C ILE A 191 3.11 21.43 0.77
N GLU A 192 3.44 22.59 1.32
CA GLU A 192 3.63 23.83 0.58
C GLU A 192 4.81 23.72 -0.40
N THR A 193 5.89 23.04 0.01
CA THR A 193 7.04 22.76 -0.84
C THR A 193 6.67 21.77 -1.94
N ILE A 194 5.91 20.72 -1.62
CA ILE A 194 5.39 19.78 -2.64
C ILE A 194 4.53 20.55 -3.65
N THR A 195 3.54 21.33 -3.19
CA THR A 195 2.63 22.11 -4.05
C THR A 195 3.37 23.09 -4.94
N ALA A 196 4.39 23.78 -4.43
CA ALA A 196 5.20 24.70 -5.23
C ALA A 196 5.95 23.99 -6.37
N HIS A 197 6.27 22.70 -6.21
CA HIS A 197 7.18 21.96 -7.08
C HIS A 197 6.59 20.71 -7.73
N VAL A 198 5.26 20.52 -7.70
CA VAL A 198 4.55 19.37 -8.30
C VAL A 198 4.95 19.08 -9.74
N ARG A 199 5.29 20.10 -10.54
CA ARG A 199 5.73 19.91 -11.93
C ARG A 199 7.03 19.12 -12.01
N THR A 200 8.00 19.42 -11.14
CA THR A 200 9.29 18.73 -11.08
C THR A 200 9.14 17.33 -10.51
N ILE A 201 8.30 17.18 -9.46
CA ILE A 201 8.02 15.87 -8.86
C ILE A 201 7.35 14.94 -9.89
N MET A 202 6.37 15.44 -10.64
CA MET A 202 5.57 14.63 -11.58
C MET A 202 6.30 14.26 -12.87
N ALA A 203 7.12 15.17 -13.42
CA ALA A 203 7.69 15.00 -14.77
C ALA A 203 9.23 15.10 -14.82
N GLY A 204 9.88 15.48 -13.73
CA GLY A 204 11.33 15.58 -13.64
C GLY A 204 12.02 14.22 -13.55
N GLN A 205 13.34 14.25 -13.70
CA GLN A 205 14.20 13.09 -13.49
C GLN A 205 14.82 13.12 -12.07
N PRO A 206 15.39 12.00 -11.57
CA PRO A 206 16.00 11.94 -10.24
C PRO A 206 16.99 13.07 -9.97
N LYS A 207 17.83 13.42 -10.96
CA LYS A 207 18.78 14.55 -10.87
C LYS A 207 18.11 15.92 -10.67
N ASP A 208 16.95 16.13 -11.29
CA ASP A 208 16.23 17.41 -11.23
C ASP A 208 15.60 17.57 -9.84
N LEU A 209 15.03 16.48 -9.33
CA LEU A 209 14.49 16.42 -7.98
C LEU A 209 15.59 16.56 -6.92
N ALA A 210 16.78 15.99 -7.14
CA ALA A 210 17.91 16.15 -6.25
C ALA A 210 18.42 17.60 -6.22
N ALA A 211 18.53 18.25 -7.39
CA ALA A 211 18.90 19.66 -7.48
C ALA A 211 17.87 20.55 -6.77
N LEU A 212 16.58 20.22 -6.89
CA LEU A 212 15.52 20.89 -6.16
C LEU A 212 15.64 20.68 -4.65
N ALA A 213 15.77 19.44 -4.19
CA ALA A 213 15.86 19.10 -2.78
C ALA A 213 17.01 19.86 -2.09
N ARG A 214 18.18 19.97 -2.75
CA ARG A 214 19.30 20.77 -2.26
C ARG A 214 18.99 22.26 -2.17
N ARG A 215 18.30 22.83 -3.17
CA ARG A 215 17.90 24.25 -3.16
C ARG A 215 16.94 24.56 -2.00
N GLU A 216 16.07 23.62 -1.67
CA GLU A 216 15.11 23.74 -0.57
C GLU A 216 15.72 23.35 0.81
N GLY A 217 16.97 22.91 0.86
CA GLY A 217 17.62 22.44 2.09
C GLY A 217 17.06 21.11 2.63
N LEU A 218 16.43 20.31 1.78
CA LEU A 218 15.79 19.03 2.08
C LEU A 218 16.66 17.82 1.72
N LEU A 219 17.86 18.06 1.20
CA LEU A 219 18.88 17.05 0.94
C LEU A 219 20.25 17.67 1.21
N ASP A 220 21.06 17.00 2.01
CA ASP A 220 22.44 17.40 2.25
C ASP A 220 23.24 17.40 0.94
N ALA A 221 24.28 18.24 0.88
CA ALA A 221 25.09 18.46 -0.32
C ALA A 221 25.70 17.17 -0.89
#